data_AF-A0A2A8BRZ7-F1
#
_entry.id   AF-A0A2A8BRZ7-F1
#
_cell.length_a   1.000
_cell.length_b   1.000
_cell.length_c   1.000
_cell.angle_alpha   90.00
_cell.angle_beta   90.00
_cell.angle_gamma   90.00
#
_symmetry.space_group_name_H-M   'P 1'
#
loop_
_entity.id
_entity.type
_entity.pdbx_description
1 polymer ?
#
loop_
_entity_poly.entity_id
_entity_poly.type
_entity_poly.pdbx_seq_one_letter_code
_entity_poly.pdbx_strand_id
1 'polypeptide(L)'
;MQIPMEDGGASSSSEIVMNYDEVEDIIRRLQSIYNIYSGVIATNAKSLEKCQFYLEGEAMRVIDVYPKILNKILELADHYNRAASIVEVVRQEMKIQDEELHNKLQPQE
;
A
#
# COMPACT_ATOMS: atom_id res chain seq x y z
N MET A 1 24.71 35.54 0.00
CA MET A 1 24.98 34.70 -1.18
C MET A 1 23.69 34.04 -1.58
N GLN A 2 23.16 34.39 -2.74
CA GLN A 2 21.91 33.87 -3.28
C GLN A 2 22.29 32.82 -4.32
N ILE A 3 21.94 31.56 -4.05
CA ILE A 3 22.21 30.45 -4.97
C ILE A 3 21.05 30.44 -5.97
N PRO A 4 21.31 30.59 -7.28
CA PRO A 4 20.27 30.53 -8.29
C PRO A 4 19.76 29.09 -8.38
N MET A 5 18.44 28.91 -8.31
CA MET A 5 17.82 27.64 -8.70
C MET A 5 17.82 27.57 -10.22
N GLU A 6 18.69 26.71 -10.74
CA GLU A 6 18.73 26.30 -12.13
C GLU A 6 17.49 25.45 -12.41
N ASP A 7 16.63 25.97 -13.29
CA ASP A 7 15.49 25.30 -13.89
C ASP A 7 16.00 24.17 -14.80
N GLY A 8 16.37 23.06 -14.19
CA GLY A 8 16.78 21.83 -14.86
C GLY A 8 15.59 20.92 -15.06
N GLY A 9 14.84 21.15 -16.14
CA GLY A 9 13.84 20.22 -16.67
C GLY A 9 14.47 18.88 -17.03
N ALA A 10 14.64 18.01 -16.03
CA ALA A 10 14.93 16.61 -16.23
C ALA A 10 13.59 15.87 -16.32
N SER A 11 13.20 15.51 -17.54
CA SER A 11 12.29 14.40 -17.79
C SER A 11 12.95 13.13 -17.28
N SER A 12 12.94 12.95 -15.96
CA SER A 12 13.32 11.70 -15.30
C SER A 12 12.25 10.68 -15.66
N SER A 13 12.47 9.92 -16.74
CA SER A 13 11.88 8.59 -16.82
C SER A 13 12.40 7.85 -15.59
N SER A 14 11.60 7.78 -14.53
CA SER A 14 11.97 7.10 -13.30
C SER A 14 12.21 5.63 -13.64
N GLU A 15 13.48 5.26 -13.76
CA GLU A 15 13.89 3.91 -14.11
C GLU A 15 13.54 2.97 -12.95
N ILE A 16 12.81 1.90 -13.27
CA ILE A 16 12.45 0.87 -12.30
C ILE A 16 13.55 -0.17 -12.33
N VAL A 17 14.38 -0.20 -11.30
CA VAL A 17 15.57 -1.08 -11.21
C VAL A 17 15.23 -2.47 -10.65
N MET A 18 13.96 -2.71 -10.29
CA MET A 18 13.49 -3.99 -9.73
C MET A 18 13.05 -4.95 -10.82
N ASN A 19 13.30 -6.25 -10.64
CA ASN A 19 12.81 -7.29 -11.53
C ASN A 19 11.31 -7.56 -11.32
N TYR A 20 10.66 -8.15 -12.32
CA TYR A 20 9.24 -8.54 -12.29
C TYR A 20 8.88 -9.37 -11.06
N ASP A 21 9.69 -10.37 -10.71
CA ASP A 21 9.46 -11.23 -9.55
C ASP A 21 9.58 -10.48 -8.22
N GLU A 22 10.47 -9.48 -8.14
CA GLU A 22 10.63 -8.64 -6.95
C GLU A 22 9.44 -7.71 -6.76
N VAL A 23 8.90 -7.18 -7.87
CA VAL A 23 7.67 -6.39 -7.89
C VAL A 23 6.48 -7.24 -7.43
N GLU A 24 6.37 -8.48 -7.90
CA GLU A 24 5.36 -9.45 -7.46
C GLU A 24 5.45 -9.74 -5.96
N ASP A 25 6.67 -9.95 -5.47
CA ASP A 25 6.91 -10.19 -4.04
C ASP A 25 6.49 -9.00 -3.16
N ILE A 26 6.70 -7.78 -3.63
CA ILE A 26 6.26 -6.56 -2.95
C ILE A 26 4.73 -6.51 -2.90
N ILE A 27 4.04 -6.76 -4.03
CA ILE A 27 2.57 -6.78 -4.09
C ILE A 27 2.02 -7.79 -3.09
N ARG A 28 2.56 -9.01 -3.09
CA ARG A 28 2.16 -10.08 -2.17
C ARG A 28 2.36 -9.69 -0.70
N ARG A 29 3.49 -9.06 -0.37
CA ARG A 29 3.76 -8.58 0.99
C ARG A 29 2.76 -7.51 1.43
N LEU A 30 2.47 -6.53 0.57
CA LEU A 30 1.51 -5.47 0.85
C LEU A 30 0.09 -6.02 1.07
N GLN A 31 -0.34 -6.97 0.22
CA GLN A 31 -1.62 -7.65 0.38
C GLN A 31 -1.67 -8.50 1.65
N SER A 32 -0.59 -9.18 2.02
CA SER A 32 -0.50 -9.95 3.26
C SER A 32 -0.70 -9.05 4.49
N ILE A 33 -0.06 -7.87 4.51
CA ILE A 33 -0.25 -6.89 5.57
C ILE A 33 -1.72 -6.45 5.62
N TYR A 34 -2.30 -6.04 4.49
CA TYR A 34 -3.73 -5.69 4.44
C TYR A 34 -4.65 -6.78 5.00
N ASN A 35 -4.40 -8.05 4.67
CA ASN A 35 -5.20 -9.18 5.15
C ASN A 35 -5.10 -9.37 6.68
N ILE A 36 -3.93 -9.13 7.28
CA ILE A 36 -3.76 -9.17 8.74
C ILE A 36 -4.62 -8.08 9.40
N TYR A 37 -4.57 -6.86 8.85
CA TYR A 37 -5.30 -5.73 9.40
C TYR A 37 -6.82 -5.88 9.24
N SER A 38 -7.29 -6.23 8.03
CA SER A 38 -8.72 -6.39 7.74
C SER A 38 -9.35 -7.65 8.37
N GLY A 39 -8.56 -8.69 8.62
CA GLY A 39 -9.02 -9.92 9.26
C GLY A 39 -8.91 -9.88 10.78
N VAL A 40 -7.70 -10.09 11.29
CA VAL A 40 -7.43 -10.31 12.72
C VAL A 40 -7.69 -9.03 13.52
N ILE A 41 -7.10 -7.91 13.07
CA ILE A 41 -7.13 -6.68 13.85
C ILE A 41 -8.53 -6.06 13.85
N ALA A 42 -9.20 -6.02 12.70
CA ALA A 42 -10.58 -5.53 12.61
C ALA A 42 -11.55 -6.36 13.49
N THR A 43 -11.40 -7.68 13.50
CA THR A 43 -12.23 -8.59 14.32
C THR A 43 -12.00 -8.37 15.81
N ASN A 44 -10.74 -8.29 16.23
CA ASN A 44 -10.37 -8.08 17.62
C ASN A 44 -10.83 -6.71 18.12
N ALA A 45 -10.68 -5.66 17.31
CA ALA A 45 -11.11 -4.32 17.68
C ALA A 45 -12.63 -4.19 17.81
N LYS A 46 -13.42 -4.82 16.91
CA LYS A 46 -14.88 -4.91 17.07
C LYS A 46 -15.29 -5.67 18.33
N SER A 47 -14.51 -6.68 18.72
CA SER A 47 -14.75 -7.43 19.96
C SER A 47 -14.45 -6.58 21.19
N LEU A 48 -13.44 -5.70 21.10
CA LEU A 48 -13.08 -4.75 22.15
C LEU A 48 -14.13 -3.63 22.31
N GLU A 49 -14.66 -3.11 21.19
CA GLU A 49 -15.75 -2.13 21.19
C GLU A 49 -17.03 -2.67 21.87
N LYS A 50 -17.34 -3.95 21.67
CA LYS A 50 -18.52 -4.60 22.26
C LYS A 50 -18.32 -5.07 23.70
N CYS A 51 -17.12 -4.90 24.26
CA CYS A 51 -16.79 -5.40 25.58
C CYS A 51 -17.41 -4.51 26.67
N GLN A 52 -18.46 -4.98 27.34
CA GLN A 52 -19.18 -4.24 28.39
C GLN A 52 -18.53 -4.36 29.78
N PHE A 53 -17.24 -4.71 29.84
CA PHE A 53 -16.58 -5.02 31.12
C PHE A 53 -16.29 -3.77 31.97
N TYR A 54 -16.18 -2.59 31.36
CA TYR A 54 -15.97 -1.32 32.06
C TYR A 54 -17.17 -0.39 31.81
N LEU A 55 -18.14 -0.42 32.72
CA LEU A 55 -19.38 0.37 32.63
C LEU A 55 -19.32 1.69 33.41
N GLU A 56 -18.30 1.92 34.23
CA GLU A 56 -18.16 3.13 35.05
C GLU A 56 -16.68 3.53 35.27
N GLY A 57 -16.45 4.82 35.58
CA GLY A 57 -15.14 5.35 35.98
C GLY A 57 -14.22 5.77 34.83
N GLU A 58 -12.96 6.05 35.16
CA GLU A 58 -11.91 6.54 34.24
C GLU A 58 -11.68 5.60 33.02
N ALA A 59 -11.99 4.31 33.18
CA ALA A 59 -11.87 3.29 32.13
C ALA A 59 -12.84 3.49 30.97
N MET A 60 -14.03 4.05 31.21
CA MET A 60 -15.01 4.35 30.16
C MET A 60 -14.47 5.42 29.20
N ARG A 61 -13.67 6.38 29.69
CA ARG A 61 -13.03 7.39 28.83
C ARG A 61 -12.03 6.80 27.84
N VAL A 62 -11.40 5.67 28.19
CA VAL A 62 -10.46 4.97 27.31
C VAL A 62 -11.22 4.14 26.27
N ILE A 63 -12.41 3.64 26.62
CA ILE A 63 -13.27 2.90 25.68
C ILE A 63 -13.65 3.76 24.48
N ASP A 64 -13.98 5.05 24.70
CA ASP A 64 -14.32 5.99 23.63
C ASP A 64 -13.20 6.25 22.61
N VAL A 65 -11.95 5.92 22.96
CA VAL A 65 -10.79 6.08 22.09
C VAL A 65 -10.60 4.86 21.16
N TYR A 66 -11.06 3.67 21.56
CA TYR A 66 -10.88 2.45 20.76
C TYR A 66 -11.51 2.53 19.36
N PRO A 67 -12.73 3.07 19.17
CA PRO A 67 -13.29 3.23 17.83
C PRO A 67 -12.44 4.15 16.93
N LYS A 68 -11.85 5.22 17.49
CA LYS A 68 -10.97 6.13 16.74
C LYS A 68 -9.68 5.46 16.32
N ILE A 69 -9.08 4.68 17.23
CA ILE A 69 -7.87 3.90 16.91
C ILE A 69 -8.20 2.83 15.85
N LEU A 70 -9.34 2.15 15.98
CA LEU A 70 -9.79 1.17 14.99
C LEU A 70 -9.96 1.79 13.61
N ASN A 71 -10.61 2.95 13.50
CA ASN A 71 -10.74 3.63 12.22
C ASN A 71 -9.38 3.95 11.59
N LYS A 72 -8.42 4.48 12.38
CA LYS A 72 -7.06 4.73 11.87
C LYS A 72 -6.31 3.47 11.43
N ILE A 73 -6.52 2.37 12.14
CA ILE A 73 -5.94 1.07 11.80
C ILE A 73 -6.51 0.55 10.47
N LEU A 74 -7.81 0.75 10.22
CA LEU A 74 -8.44 0.39 8.95
C LEU A 74 -8.01 1.31 7.81
N GLU A 75 -7.88 2.63 8.06
CA GLU A 75 -7.30 3.57 7.09
C GLU A 75 -5.87 3.15 6.68
N LEU A 76 -5.06 2.74 7.66
CA LEU A 76 -3.72 2.21 7.38
C LEU A 76 -3.77 0.94 6.54
N ALA A 77 -4.73 0.04 6.80
CA ALA A 77 -4.94 -1.15 5.98
C ALA A 77 -5.24 -0.77 4.51
N ASP A 78 -6.15 0.18 4.31
CA ASP A 78 -6.52 0.67 2.98
C ASP A 78 -5.32 1.30 2.25
N HIS A 79 -4.41 1.96 2.96
CA HIS A 79 -3.16 2.45 2.39
C HIS A 79 -2.28 1.32 1.85
N TYR A 80 -2.16 0.20 2.55
CA TYR A 80 -1.42 -0.97 2.06
C TYR A 80 -2.08 -1.59 0.81
N ASN A 81 -3.42 -1.67 0.79
CA ASN A 81 -4.15 -2.15 -0.38
C ASN A 81 -3.97 -1.23 -1.60
N ARG A 82 -4.02 0.09 -1.37
CA ARG A 82 -3.77 1.09 -2.41
C ARG A 82 -2.34 1.02 -2.92
N ALA A 83 -1.35 0.86 -2.03
CA ALA A 83 0.04 0.68 -2.42
C ALA A 83 0.21 -0.58 -3.28
N ALA A 84 -0.39 -1.71 -2.89
CA ALA A 84 -0.37 -2.94 -3.68
C ALA A 84 -0.95 -2.73 -5.08
N SER A 85 -2.06 -2.00 -5.19
CA SER A 85 -2.70 -1.68 -6.46
C SER A 85 -1.81 -0.83 -7.38
N ILE A 86 -1.09 0.15 -6.82
CA ILE A 86 -0.16 0.99 -7.58
C ILE A 86 1.01 0.15 -8.12
N VAL A 87 1.59 -0.72 -7.28
CA VAL A 87 2.69 -1.59 -7.69
C VAL A 87 2.21 -2.63 -8.71
N GLU A 88 0.97 -3.10 -8.62
CA GLU A 88 0.36 -3.96 -9.65
C GLU A 88 0.23 -3.25 -11.01
N VAL A 89 -0.15 -1.97 -11.03
CA VAL A 89 -0.15 -1.18 -12.28
C VAL A 89 1.25 -1.14 -12.90
N VAL A 90 2.27 -0.90 -12.09
CA VAL A 90 3.67 -0.94 -12.54
C VAL A 90 4.03 -2.31 -13.13
N ARG A 91 3.62 -3.40 -12.47
CA ARG A 91 3.85 -4.77 -12.96
C ARG A 91 3.20 -5.02 -14.32
N GLN A 92 2.00 -4.49 -14.54
CA GLN A 92 1.32 -4.61 -15.83
C GLN A 92 2.03 -3.81 -16.93
N GLU A 93 2.48 -2.60 -16.62
CA GLU A 93 3.27 -1.78 -17.56
C GLU A 93 4.57 -2.48 -17.96
N MET A 94 5.29 -3.09 -17.00
CA MET A 94 6.49 -3.88 -17.30
C MET A 94 6.19 -5.02 -18.27
N LYS A 95 5.08 -5.73 -18.07
CA LYS A 95 4.65 -6.82 -18.97
C LYS A 95 4.36 -6.32 -20.39
N ILE A 96 3.65 -5.20 -20.51
CA ILE A 96 3.33 -4.60 -21.82
C ILE A 96 4.61 -4.20 -22.55
N GLN A 97 5.56 -3.58 -21.84
CA GLN A 97 6.84 -3.19 -22.41
C GLN A 97 7.66 -4.40 -22.88
N ASP A 98 7.67 -5.50 -22.12
CA ASP A 98 8.32 -6.75 -22.52
C ASP A 98 7.66 -7.37 -23.76
N GLU A 99 6.32 -7.37 -23.84
CA GLU A 99 5.58 -7.85 -25.02
C GLU A 99 5.86 -6.99 -26.26
N GLU A 100 5.89 -5.66 -26.12
CA GLU A 100 6.25 -4.75 -27.19
C GLU A 100 7.68 -4.98 -27.69
N LEU A 101 8.62 -5.17 -26.77
CA LEU A 101 10.02 -5.42 -27.10
C LEU A 101 10.15 -6.76 -27.83
N HIS A 102 9.46 -7.80 -27.35
CA HIS A 102 9.42 -9.10 -28.02
C HIS A 102 8.91 -8.97 -29.46
N ASN A 103 7.80 -8.27 -29.68
CA ASN A 103 7.22 -8.07 -31.01
C ASN A 103 8.13 -7.26 -31.95
N LYS A 104 8.85 -6.25 -31.44
CA LYS A 104 9.82 -5.46 -32.22
C LYS A 104 11.06 -6.26 -32.63
N LEU A 105 11.43 -7.27 -31.86
CA LEU A 105 12.60 -8.12 -32.09
C LEU A 105 12.28 -9.37 -32.94
N GLN A 106 11.01 -9.62 -33.28
CA GLN A 106 10.68 -10.65 -34.26
C GLN A 106 11.24 -10.25 -35.63
N PRO A 107 11.99 -11.14 -36.32
CA PRO A 107 12.46 -10.85 -37.66
C PRO A 107 11.25 -10.63 -38.58
N GLN A 108 11.23 -9.49 -39.27
CA GLN A 108 10.31 -9.28 -40.39
C GLN A 108 10.67 -10.28 -41.49
N GLU A 109 9.84 -11.28 -41.70
CA GLU A 109 9.84 -12.10 -42.94
C GLU A 109 9.30 -11.28 -44.12
#